data_AF-A0A8K0T5B9-F1
#
_entry.id   AF-A0A8K0T5B9-F1
#
_cell.length_a   1.000
_cell.length_b   1.000
_cell.length_c   1.000
_cell.angle_alpha   90.00
_cell.angle_beta   90.00
_cell.angle_gamma   90.00
#
_symmetry.space_group_name_H-M   'P 1'
#
loop_
_entity.id
_entity.type
_entity.pdbx_description
1 polymer ?
#
loop_
_entity_poly.entity_id
_entity_poly.type
_entity_poly.pdbx_seq_one_letter_code
_entity_poly.pdbx_strand_id
1 'polypeptide(L)'
;MPRQIFKDRVIAAAGPLPGLLTVENLKRWTEIRKGRFSGDFGEDVTHLLCTREQFSKKVPRVREALKRGKRLHILHHDWFEFSTVGEKRQPERDYSMRAQLAKENAARREAMRKEKGRRDGEKFVNTNLFHIYHDRDFFPYQIDITRDDEEKGELGQRYTLCLWESDAKPHLYWFTAKFLKRKGDSQPSYYRPSAHSRKWRAEMDLFTEFFKIKTGVDWEDRVTLEKTLPASFFQYAPPGGSLLGVVFEETMILVEKRMRA
;
A
#
# COMPACT_ATOMS: atom_id res chain seq x y z
N MET A 1 -33.34 -35.04 -25.08
CA MET A 1 -32.63 -33.93 -25.74
C MET A 1 -31.69 -33.28 -24.75
N PRO A 2 -30.45 -32.90 -25.14
CA PRO A 2 -29.50 -32.26 -24.22
C PRO A 2 -30.03 -30.96 -23.63
N ARG A 3 -29.65 -30.67 -22.39
CA ARG A 3 -30.08 -29.46 -21.68
C ARG A 3 -29.62 -28.19 -22.40
N GLN A 4 -30.47 -27.17 -22.40
CA GLN A 4 -30.25 -25.89 -23.09
C GLN A 4 -29.31 -24.95 -22.31
N ILE A 5 -28.16 -25.46 -21.88
CA ILE A 5 -27.28 -24.77 -20.94
C ILE A 5 -26.54 -23.57 -21.52
N PHE A 6 -26.49 -23.45 -22.86
CA PHE A 6 -25.86 -22.33 -23.56
C PHE A 6 -26.87 -21.43 -24.28
N LYS A 7 -28.16 -21.52 -23.92
CA LYS A 7 -29.19 -20.64 -24.46
C LYS A 7 -28.78 -19.16 -24.34
N ASP A 8 -28.91 -18.42 -25.43
CA ASP A 8 -28.55 -17.00 -25.57
C ASP A 8 -27.05 -16.70 -25.40
N ARG A 9 -26.17 -17.70 -25.58
CA ARG A 9 -24.71 -17.53 -25.49
C ARG A 9 -24.07 -17.69 -26.85
N VAL A 10 -23.14 -16.77 -27.10
CA VAL A 10 -22.31 -16.72 -28.30
C VAL A 10 -20.88 -16.99 -27.87
N ILE A 11 -20.36 -18.15 -28.27
CA ILE A 11 -19.09 -18.70 -27.81
C ILE A 11 -18.09 -18.65 -28.97
N ALA A 12 -16.88 -18.18 -28.70
CA ALA A 12 -15.75 -18.25 -29.62
C ALA A 12 -14.54 -18.84 -28.91
N ALA A 13 -13.58 -19.36 -29.68
CA ALA A 13 -12.28 -19.77 -29.18
C ALA A 13 -11.21 -18.72 -29.52
N ALA A 14 -10.27 -18.48 -28.60
CA ALA A 14 -9.15 -17.57 -28.81
C ALA A 14 -8.08 -18.13 -29.76
N GLY A 15 -8.08 -19.45 -29.95
CA GLY A 15 -7.17 -20.22 -30.79
C GLY A 15 -7.45 -21.73 -30.62
N PRO A 16 -6.58 -22.62 -31.12
CA PRO A 16 -6.72 -24.05 -30.91
C PRO A 16 -6.80 -24.40 -29.41
N LEU A 17 -7.80 -25.19 -29.02
CA LEU A 17 -7.98 -25.67 -27.65
C LEU A 17 -7.56 -27.14 -27.56
N PRO A 18 -7.16 -27.62 -26.37
CA PRO A 18 -6.64 -28.97 -26.22
C PRO A 18 -7.72 -30.06 -26.36
N GLY A 19 -7.26 -31.29 -26.60
CA GLY A 19 -8.10 -32.49 -26.59
C GLY A 19 -9.19 -32.46 -27.65
N LEU A 20 -10.42 -32.76 -27.23
CA LEU A 20 -11.57 -32.86 -28.14
C LEU A 20 -12.21 -31.50 -28.47
N LEU A 21 -11.68 -30.38 -27.96
CA LEU A 21 -12.23 -29.04 -28.18
C LEU A 21 -11.81 -28.45 -29.54
N THR A 22 -11.93 -29.24 -30.60
CA THR A 22 -11.77 -28.77 -31.98
C THR A 22 -12.89 -27.79 -32.33
N VAL A 23 -12.67 -26.94 -33.33
CA VAL A 23 -13.67 -25.96 -33.80
C VAL A 23 -14.99 -26.64 -34.18
N GLU A 24 -14.92 -27.79 -34.84
CA GLU A 24 -16.08 -28.60 -35.23
C GLU A 24 -16.86 -29.12 -34.02
N ASN A 25 -16.16 -29.67 -33.03
CA ASN A 25 -16.79 -30.18 -31.81
C ASN A 25 -17.38 -29.04 -30.98
N LEU A 26 -16.69 -27.91 -30.84
CA LEU A 26 -17.21 -26.73 -30.17
C LEU A 26 -18.50 -26.24 -30.83
N LYS A 27 -18.52 -26.16 -32.17
CA LYS A 27 -19.72 -25.78 -32.92
C LYS A 27 -20.87 -26.75 -32.65
N ARG A 28 -20.65 -28.04 -32.89
CA ARG A 28 -21.65 -29.10 -32.69
C ARG A 28 -22.20 -29.12 -31.26
N TRP A 29 -21.33 -29.11 -30.26
CA TRP A 29 -21.73 -29.23 -28.86
C TRP A 29 -22.41 -27.98 -28.31
N THR A 30 -22.07 -26.80 -28.85
CA THR A 30 -22.74 -25.53 -28.51
C THR A 30 -24.15 -25.49 -29.08
N GLU A 31 -24.33 -25.82 -30.35
CA GLU A 31 -25.62 -25.77 -31.06
C GLU A 31 -26.65 -26.75 -30.48
N ILE A 32 -26.23 -28.00 -30.21
CA ILE A 32 -27.09 -29.01 -29.58
C ILE A 32 -27.61 -28.54 -28.21
N ARG A 33 -26.87 -27.66 -27.52
CA ARG A 33 -27.21 -27.07 -26.21
C ARG A 33 -27.81 -25.65 -26.31
N LYS A 34 -28.32 -25.31 -27.49
CA LYS A 34 -29.03 -24.05 -27.83
C LYS A 34 -28.19 -22.77 -27.72
N GLY A 35 -26.86 -22.88 -27.78
CA GLY A 35 -25.97 -21.74 -27.98
C GLY A 35 -25.62 -21.51 -29.45
N ARG A 36 -24.85 -20.47 -29.73
CA ARG A 36 -24.21 -20.21 -31.03
C ARG A 36 -22.70 -20.25 -30.88
N PHE A 37 -22.02 -21.00 -31.73
CA PHE A 37 -20.58 -20.90 -31.87
C PHE A 37 -20.21 -19.95 -33.01
N SER A 38 -19.29 -19.03 -32.77
CA SER A 38 -18.78 -18.10 -33.76
C SER A 38 -17.36 -18.48 -34.16
N GLY A 39 -17.16 -18.77 -35.45
CA GLY A 39 -15.81 -18.97 -36.01
C GLY A 39 -14.98 -17.69 -35.96
N ASP A 40 -15.64 -16.55 -36.17
CA ASP A 40 -15.07 -15.21 -36.09
C ASP A 40 -15.30 -14.57 -34.72
N PHE A 41 -14.48 -13.58 -34.38
CA PHE A 41 -14.60 -12.86 -33.12
C PHE A 41 -15.41 -11.56 -33.29
N GLY A 42 -16.71 -11.68 -33.56
CA GLY A 42 -17.65 -10.57 -33.73
C GLY A 42 -18.07 -9.89 -32.42
N GLU A 43 -18.70 -8.71 -32.49
CA GLU A 43 -19.14 -7.91 -31.33
C GLU A 43 -20.20 -8.60 -30.45
N ASP A 44 -20.95 -9.51 -31.06
CA ASP A 44 -21.98 -10.35 -30.47
C ASP A 44 -21.44 -11.48 -29.58
N VAL A 45 -20.12 -11.74 -29.63
CA VAL A 45 -19.48 -12.77 -28.81
C VAL A 45 -19.60 -12.40 -27.33
N THR A 46 -20.16 -13.34 -26.56
CA THR A 46 -20.39 -13.20 -25.12
C THR A 46 -19.35 -13.94 -24.29
N HIS A 47 -18.77 -15.02 -24.84
CA HIS A 47 -17.83 -15.91 -24.16
C HIS A 47 -16.66 -16.22 -25.09
N LEU A 48 -15.44 -15.90 -24.64
CA LEU A 48 -14.21 -16.28 -25.30
C LEU A 48 -13.51 -17.37 -24.47
N LEU A 49 -13.38 -18.57 -25.05
CA LEU A 49 -12.66 -19.68 -24.46
C LEU A 49 -11.17 -19.59 -24.81
N CYS A 50 -10.30 -19.79 -23.84
CA CYS A 50 -8.86 -19.84 -24.05
C CYS A 50 -8.16 -20.76 -23.06
N THR A 51 -6.92 -21.16 -23.39
CA THR A 51 -6.00 -21.74 -22.41
C THR A 51 -5.34 -20.66 -21.57
N ARG A 52 -4.76 -21.05 -20.43
CA ARG A 52 -3.94 -20.16 -19.61
C ARG A 52 -2.77 -19.55 -20.38
N GLU A 53 -2.13 -20.33 -21.26
CA GLU A 53 -1.03 -19.88 -22.10
C GLU A 53 -1.47 -18.83 -23.12
N GLN A 54 -2.58 -19.06 -23.83
CA GLN A 54 -3.14 -18.10 -24.78
C GLN A 54 -3.49 -16.77 -24.12
N PHE A 55 -4.07 -16.85 -22.92
CA PHE A 55 -4.38 -15.65 -22.13
C PHE A 55 -3.11 -14.91 -21.71
N SER A 56 -2.11 -15.63 -21.20
CA SER A 56 -0.83 -15.07 -20.75
C SER A 56 -0.06 -14.39 -21.88
N LYS A 57 0.08 -15.06 -23.04
CA LYS A 57 0.72 -14.50 -24.25
C LYS A 57 -0.08 -13.37 -24.89
N LYS A 58 -1.32 -13.14 -24.42
CA LYS A 58 -2.28 -12.20 -25.00
C LYS A 58 -2.36 -12.42 -26.52
N VAL A 59 -2.83 -13.58 -26.96
CA VAL A 59 -3.07 -13.82 -28.40
C VAL A 59 -4.07 -12.79 -28.97
N PRO A 60 -4.14 -12.55 -30.29
CA PRO A 60 -4.91 -11.45 -30.88
C PRO A 60 -6.36 -11.34 -30.37
N ARG A 61 -7.12 -12.45 -30.36
CA ARG A 61 -8.50 -12.49 -29.85
C ARG A 61 -8.59 -12.17 -28.35
N VAL A 62 -7.60 -12.57 -27.55
CA VAL A 62 -7.54 -12.18 -26.13
C VAL A 62 -7.24 -10.68 -25.99
N ARG A 63 -6.30 -10.12 -26.77
CA ARG A 63 -6.02 -8.66 -26.74
C ARG A 63 -7.26 -7.86 -27.06
N GLU A 64 -8.00 -8.28 -28.08
CA GLU A 64 -9.23 -7.65 -28.49
C GLU A 64 -10.32 -7.78 -27.42
N ALA A 65 -10.52 -9.00 -26.89
CA ALA A 65 -11.43 -9.25 -25.79
C ALA A 65 -11.13 -8.41 -24.54
N LEU A 66 -9.84 -8.20 -24.24
CA LEU A 66 -9.43 -7.37 -23.11
C LEU A 66 -9.90 -5.92 -23.26
N LYS A 67 -9.99 -5.39 -24.50
CA LYS A 67 -10.49 -4.04 -24.81
C LYS A 67 -12.02 -3.92 -24.69
N ARG A 68 -12.78 -4.98 -24.95
CA ARG A 68 -14.27 -4.98 -24.97
C ARG A 68 -14.96 -4.92 -23.60
N GLY A 69 -14.22 -4.61 -22.53
CA GLY A 69 -14.77 -4.42 -21.19
C GLY A 69 -15.23 -5.71 -20.49
N LYS A 70 -16.11 -5.57 -19.48
CA LYS A 70 -16.52 -6.65 -18.56
C LYS A 70 -17.70 -7.50 -19.04
N ARG A 71 -18.41 -7.08 -20.09
CA ARG A 71 -19.58 -7.80 -20.64
C ARG A 71 -19.19 -9.09 -21.37
N LEU A 72 -17.98 -9.13 -21.92
CA LEU A 72 -17.40 -10.33 -22.53
C LEU A 72 -16.65 -11.15 -21.48
N HIS A 73 -17.08 -12.40 -21.30
CA HIS A 73 -16.42 -13.35 -20.43
C HIS A 73 -15.21 -13.97 -21.14
N ILE A 74 -14.02 -13.82 -20.56
CA ILE A 74 -12.81 -14.53 -21.00
C ILE A 74 -12.58 -15.68 -20.02
N LEU A 75 -12.80 -16.90 -20.48
CA LEU A 75 -12.90 -18.09 -19.63
C LEU A 75 -11.84 -19.13 -20.00
N HIS A 76 -11.40 -19.87 -19.00
CA HIS A 76 -10.67 -21.12 -19.24
C HIS A 76 -11.58 -22.11 -19.97
N HIS A 77 -11.03 -22.90 -20.89
CA HIS A 77 -11.83 -23.84 -21.69
C HIS A 77 -12.56 -24.90 -20.86
N ASP A 78 -12.04 -25.24 -19.68
CA ASP A 78 -12.68 -26.13 -18.71
C ASP A 78 -14.12 -25.72 -18.35
N TRP A 79 -14.44 -24.42 -18.38
CA TRP A 79 -15.81 -23.96 -18.18
C TRP A 79 -16.78 -24.64 -19.14
N PHE A 80 -16.38 -24.71 -20.41
CA PHE A 80 -17.18 -25.31 -21.46
C PHE A 80 -17.24 -26.83 -21.29
N GLU A 81 -16.08 -27.46 -21.11
CA GLU A 81 -15.97 -28.91 -20.93
C GLU A 81 -16.81 -29.41 -19.74
N PHE A 82 -16.58 -28.86 -18.55
CA PHE A 82 -17.34 -29.24 -17.36
C PHE A 82 -18.81 -28.84 -17.44
N SER A 83 -19.16 -27.77 -18.17
CA SER A 83 -20.57 -27.48 -18.44
C SER A 83 -21.22 -28.54 -19.32
N THR A 84 -20.51 -29.01 -20.35
CA THR A 84 -21.02 -30.01 -21.28
C THR A 84 -21.15 -31.39 -20.66
N VAL A 85 -20.19 -31.79 -19.82
CA VAL A 85 -20.18 -33.09 -19.10
C VAL A 85 -21.23 -33.09 -18.00
N GLY A 86 -21.32 -32.04 -17.20
CA GLY A 86 -22.29 -31.94 -16.10
C GLY A 86 -23.72 -31.59 -16.53
N GLU A 87 -23.96 -31.41 -17.83
CA GLU A 87 -25.21 -30.89 -18.40
C GLU A 87 -25.79 -29.68 -17.64
N LYS A 88 -24.90 -28.83 -17.12
CA LYS A 88 -25.24 -27.66 -16.31
C LYS A 88 -24.25 -26.56 -16.60
N ARG A 89 -24.74 -25.34 -16.87
CA ARG A 89 -23.86 -24.18 -17.06
C ARG A 89 -23.09 -23.92 -15.77
N GLN A 90 -21.77 -24.03 -15.85
CA GLN A 90 -20.89 -23.70 -14.75
C GLN A 90 -20.88 -22.18 -14.52
N PRO A 91 -20.64 -21.68 -13.30
CA PRO A 91 -20.50 -20.26 -13.04
C PRO A 91 -19.29 -19.68 -13.78
N GLU A 92 -19.48 -18.63 -14.58
CA GLU A 92 -18.40 -18.01 -15.37
C GLU A 92 -17.30 -17.40 -14.47
N ARG A 93 -17.65 -17.01 -13.25
CA ARG A 93 -16.72 -16.41 -12.27
C ARG A 93 -15.55 -17.35 -11.93
N ASP A 94 -15.82 -18.63 -11.76
CA ASP A 94 -14.85 -19.61 -11.25
C ASP A 94 -13.77 -19.95 -12.28
N TYR A 95 -14.10 -19.72 -13.56
CA TYR A 95 -13.23 -19.97 -14.72
C TYR A 95 -12.75 -18.67 -15.37
N SER A 96 -13.00 -17.51 -14.73
CA SER A 96 -12.63 -16.22 -15.29
C SER A 96 -11.12 -16.01 -15.26
N MET A 97 -10.51 -15.93 -16.44
CA MET A 97 -9.08 -15.65 -16.58
C MET A 97 -8.69 -14.29 -16.00
N ARG A 98 -9.61 -13.31 -16.06
CA ARG A 98 -9.43 -11.99 -15.44
C ARG A 98 -9.36 -12.09 -13.92
N ALA A 99 -10.28 -12.85 -13.31
CA ALA A 99 -10.34 -13.01 -11.86
C ALA A 99 -9.12 -13.77 -11.33
N GLN A 100 -8.71 -14.84 -12.02
CA GLN A 100 -7.49 -15.60 -11.70
C GLN A 100 -6.24 -14.71 -11.73
N LEU A 101 -6.04 -13.94 -12.81
CA LEU A 101 -4.92 -13.01 -12.91
C LEU A 101 -4.95 -11.92 -11.83
N ALA A 102 -6.13 -11.40 -11.50
CA ALA A 102 -6.29 -10.41 -10.43
C ALA A 102 -5.90 -11.00 -9.07
N LYS A 103 -6.30 -12.24 -8.78
CA LYS A 103 -5.94 -12.98 -7.55
C LYS A 103 -4.43 -13.19 -7.46
N GLU A 104 -3.79 -13.65 -8.55
CA GLU A 104 -2.34 -13.84 -8.62
C GLU A 104 -1.56 -12.55 -8.41
N ASN A 105 -2.01 -11.46 -9.06
CA ASN A 105 -1.41 -10.15 -8.88
C ASN A 105 -1.60 -9.60 -7.45
N ALA A 106 -2.75 -9.86 -6.82
CA ALA A 106 -2.98 -9.50 -5.43
C ALA A 106 -2.03 -10.26 -4.49
N ALA A 107 -1.93 -11.59 -4.64
CA ALA A 107 -1.02 -12.42 -3.87
C ALA A 107 0.45 -12.00 -4.05
N ARG A 108 0.87 -11.73 -5.28
CA ARG A 108 2.23 -11.23 -5.59
C ARG A 108 2.50 -9.88 -4.93
N ARG A 109 1.56 -8.93 -5.00
CA ARG A 109 1.68 -7.63 -4.32
C ARG A 109 1.77 -7.78 -2.81
N GLU A 110 0.97 -8.67 -2.23
CA GLU A 110 1.01 -8.94 -0.80
C GLU A 110 2.34 -9.55 -0.36
N ALA A 111 2.87 -10.53 -1.11
CA ALA A 111 4.18 -11.12 -0.86
C ALA A 111 5.31 -10.09 -0.95
N MET A 112 5.32 -9.27 -2.01
CA MET A 112 6.28 -8.17 -2.16
C MET A 112 6.17 -7.16 -1.02
N ARG A 113 4.95 -6.83 -0.58
CA ARG A 113 4.72 -5.93 0.57
C ARG A 113 5.31 -6.52 1.85
N LYS A 114 5.05 -7.80 2.15
CA LYS A 114 5.58 -8.49 3.34
C LYS A 114 7.10 -8.54 3.34
N GLU A 115 7.71 -8.93 2.22
CA GLU A 115 9.17 -9.02 2.09
C GLU A 115 9.84 -7.63 2.19
N LYS A 116 9.25 -6.60 1.58
CA LYS A 116 9.72 -5.22 1.76
C LYS A 116 9.67 -4.82 3.24
N GLY A 117 8.56 -5.10 3.93
CA GLY A 117 8.42 -4.81 5.35
C GLY A 117 9.45 -5.52 6.23
N ARG A 118 9.75 -6.80 5.95
CA ARG A 118 10.79 -7.55 6.66
C ARG A 118 12.14 -6.86 6.54
N ARG A 119 12.54 -6.51 5.31
CA ARG A 119 13.80 -5.80 5.02
C ARG A 119 13.86 -4.42 5.68
N ASP A 120 12.77 -3.66 5.60
CA ASP A 120 12.68 -2.33 6.21
C ASP A 120 12.74 -2.43 7.75
N GLY A 121 12.16 -3.48 8.35
CA GLY A 121 12.24 -3.76 9.80
C GLY A 121 13.62 -4.19 10.29
N GLU A 122 14.36 -4.96 9.50
CA GLU A 122 15.77 -5.31 9.80
C GLU A 122 16.66 -4.07 9.80
N LYS A 123 16.45 -3.16 8.83
CA LYS A 123 17.22 -1.92 8.71
C LYS A 123 16.79 -0.84 9.69
N PHE A 124 15.49 -0.72 9.96
CA PHE A 124 14.92 0.41 10.70
C PHE A 124 13.59 0.07 11.40
N VAL A 125 12.45 0.16 10.69
CA VAL A 125 11.10 -0.14 11.20
C VAL A 125 10.25 -0.72 10.08
N ASN A 126 9.50 -1.77 10.39
CA ASN A 126 8.56 -2.37 9.45
C ASN A 126 7.24 -1.60 9.44
N THR A 127 7.08 -0.70 8.47
CA THR A 127 5.88 0.15 8.31
C THR A 127 4.60 -0.61 7.91
N ASN A 128 4.69 -1.93 7.69
CA ASN A 128 3.50 -2.78 7.54
C ASN A 128 2.90 -3.23 8.89
N LEU A 129 3.64 -3.03 9.99
CA LEU A 129 3.26 -3.46 11.33
C LEU A 129 3.24 -2.30 12.34
N PHE A 130 3.78 -1.15 11.94
CA PHE A 130 3.93 0.04 12.78
C PHE A 130 3.56 1.29 11.98
N HIS A 131 2.95 2.25 12.66
CA HIS A 131 2.65 3.59 12.15
C HIS A 131 3.17 4.66 13.11
N ILE A 132 3.15 5.93 12.71
CA ILE A 132 3.57 7.03 13.58
C ILE A 132 2.55 7.19 14.71
N TYR A 133 3.04 7.18 15.95
CA TYR A 133 2.21 7.45 17.11
C TYR A 133 1.67 8.88 17.05
N HIS A 134 0.37 9.01 17.31
CA HIS A 134 -0.29 10.29 17.52
C HIS A 134 -0.77 10.34 18.97
N ASP A 135 -0.56 11.46 19.64
CA ASP A 135 -1.14 11.63 20.97
C ASP A 135 -2.63 12.00 20.91
N ARG A 136 -3.18 12.35 22.08
CA ARG A 136 -4.60 12.69 22.24
C ARG A 136 -5.01 13.93 21.46
N ASP A 137 -4.05 14.80 21.13
CA ASP A 137 -4.27 16.03 20.39
C ASP A 137 -3.95 15.85 18.90
N PHE A 138 -3.77 14.60 18.46
CA PHE A 138 -3.38 14.21 17.11
C PHE A 138 -2.02 14.77 16.69
N PHE A 139 -1.15 15.09 17.64
CA PHE A 139 0.20 15.51 17.31
C PHE A 139 1.00 14.30 16.81
N PRO A 140 1.51 14.32 15.56
CA PRO A 140 2.32 13.23 15.04
C PRO A 140 3.71 13.28 15.66
N TYR A 141 4.13 12.19 16.32
CA TYR A 141 5.50 12.05 16.83
C TYR A 141 6.47 11.68 15.70
N GLN A 142 6.51 12.50 14.66
CA GLN A 142 7.53 12.54 13.61
C GLN A 142 7.98 13.99 13.47
N ILE A 143 9.12 14.33 14.07
CA ILE A 143 9.63 15.70 14.09
C ILE A 143 11.00 15.80 13.47
N ASP A 144 11.31 16.97 12.92
CA ASP A 144 12.64 17.30 12.46
C ASP A 144 13.31 18.27 13.45
N ILE A 145 14.57 18.00 13.78
CA ILE A 145 15.47 18.98 14.39
C ILE A 145 16.64 19.22 13.45
N THR A 146 17.01 20.49 13.27
CA THR A 146 18.01 20.91 12.28
C THR A 146 19.14 21.69 12.91
N ARG A 147 20.33 21.64 12.32
CA ARG A 147 21.48 22.42 12.76
C ARG A 147 22.22 23.00 11.56
N ASP A 148 22.51 24.29 11.67
CA ASP A 148 23.32 25.07 10.75
C ASP A 148 24.39 25.80 11.58
N ASP A 149 25.53 25.15 11.80
CA ASP A 149 26.68 25.71 12.52
C ASP A 149 27.73 26.16 11.49
N GLU A 150 27.66 27.43 11.09
CA GLU A 150 28.56 28.05 10.10
C GLU A 150 30.02 28.03 10.55
N GLU A 151 30.28 28.25 11.85
CA GLU A 151 31.64 28.31 12.42
C GLU A 151 32.38 26.98 12.27
N LYS A 152 31.67 25.86 12.41
CA LYS A 152 32.23 24.51 12.23
C LYS A 152 32.04 23.93 10.82
N GLY A 153 31.41 24.69 9.92
CA GLY A 153 31.07 24.22 8.57
C GLY A 153 30.04 23.08 8.57
N GLU A 154 29.23 22.94 9.63
CA GLU A 154 28.21 21.91 9.77
C GLU A 154 26.85 22.46 9.36
N LEU A 155 26.63 22.56 8.04
CA LEU A 155 25.41 23.10 7.46
C LEU A 155 24.45 22.02 6.97
N GLY A 156 23.16 22.24 7.21
CA GLY A 156 22.05 21.44 6.72
C GLY A 156 21.93 20.08 7.39
N GLN A 157 22.40 19.95 8.64
CA GLN A 157 22.25 18.71 9.40
C GLN A 157 20.81 18.55 9.87
N ARG A 158 20.29 17.33 9.80
CA ARG A 158 18.91 17.05 10.22
C ARG A 158 18.77 15.70 10.87
N TYR A 159 18.13 15.66 12.02
CA TYR A 159 17.53 14.45 12.56
C TYR A 159 16.03 14.47 12.33
N THR A 160 15.48 13.36 11.82
CA THR A 160 14.04 13.06 11.91
C THR A 160 13.83 12.06 13.03
N LEU A 161 13.17 12.47 14.10
CA LEU A 161 12.86 11.63 15.25
C LEU A 161 11.45 11.09 15.08
N CYS A 162 11.26 9.78 15.24
CA CYS A 162 9.95 9.14 15.14
C CYS A 162 9.68 8.27 16.37
N LEU A 163 8.48 8.41 16.94
CA LEU A 163 7.88 7.42 17.82
C LEU A 163 6.86 6.60 17.02
N TRP A 164 7.08 5.30 16.94
CA TRP A 164 6.24 4.36 16.21
C TRP A 164 5.35 3.57 17.17
N GLU A 165 4.14 3.26 16.74
CA GLU A 165 3.16 2.43 17.44
C GLU A 165 2.80 1.22 16.58
N SER A 166 2.74 0.04 17.18
CA SER A 166 2.38 -1.19 16.48
C SER A 166 0.88 -1.26 16.18
N ASP A 167 0.50 -1.86 15.05
CA ASP A 167 -0.91 -2.10 14.72
C ASP A 167 -1.57 -3.18 15.61
N ALA A 168 -0.76 -4.00 16.29
CA ALA A 168 -1.21 -5.05 17.20
C ALA A 168 -1.73 -4.50 18.53
N LYS A 169 -2.62 -5.26 19.19
CA LYS A 169 -3.12 -4.97 20.54
C LYS A 169 -2.67 -6.07 21.52
N PRO A 170 -2.10 -5.72 22.69
CA PRO A 170 -1.74 -4.37 23.15
C PRO A 170 -0.62 -3.74 22.30
N HIS A 171 -0.62 -2.42 22.19
CA HIS A 171 0.37 -1.68 21.40
C HIS A 171 1.77 -1.76 22.01
N LEU A 172 2.77 -1.90 21.13
CA LEU A 172 4.19 -1.76 21.42
C LEU A 172 4.77 -0.63 20.57
N TYR A 173 5.90 -0.09 21.00
CA TYR A 173 6.45 1.15 20.46
C TYR A 173 7.92 1.01 20.10
N TRP A 174 8.39 1.93 19.25
CA TRP A 174 9.80 2.17 18.95
C TRP A 174 10.10 3.65 18.93
N PHE A 175 11.19 4.06 19.57
CA PHE A 175 11.86 5.30 19.26
C PHE A 175 12.95 5.08 18.21
N THR A 176 13.02 5.98 17.26
CA THR A 176 14.05 5.99 16.23
C THR A 176 14.46 7.40 15.85
N ALA A 177 15.70 7.56 15.37
CA ALA A 177 16.16 8.78 14.75
C ALA A 177 16.86 8.50 13.42
N LYS A 178 16.57 9.30 12.40
CA LYS A 178 17.19 9.26 11.08
C LYS A 178 18.04 10.51 10.90
N PHE A 179 19.33 10.37 10.65
CA PHE A 179 20.27 11.48 10.52
C PHE A 179 20.70 11.69 9.07
N LEU A 180 20.68 12.95 8.63
CA LEU A 180 21.29 13.43 7.39
C LEU A 180 22.40 14.41 7.75
N LYS A 181 23.60 14.16 7.23
CA LYS A 181 24.80 14.94 7.57
C LYS A 181 24.83 16.28 6.83
N ARG A 182 24.28 16.33 5.61
CA ARG A 182 24.23 17.53 4.78
C ARG A 182 22.89 17.63 4.06
N LYS A 183 22.55 18.85 3.66
CA LYS A 183 21.41 19.11 2.78
C LYS A 183 21.63 18.41 1.43
N GLY A 184 20.66 17.58 1.04
CA GLY A 184 20.71 16.82 -0.23
C GLY A 184 21.35 15.42 -0.13
N ASP A 185 21.84 15.01 1.05
CA ASP A 185 22.32 13.64 1.24
C ASP A 185 21.19 12.62 1.01
N SER A 186 21.50 11.58 0.24
CA SER A 186 20.55 10.49 -0.05
C SER A 186 20.69 9.28 0.88
N GLN A 187 21.81 9.20 1.62
CA GLN A 187 22.14 8.08 2.49
C GLN A 187 22.08 8.51 3.97
N PRO A 188 20.95 8.31 4.65
CA PRO A 188 20.83 8.61 6.06
C PRO A 188 21.50 7.53 6.94
N SER A 189 22.00 7.97 8.10
CA SER A 189 22.34 7.07 9.20
C SER A 189 21.10 6.83 10.07
N TYR A 190 20.93 5.62 10.58
CA TYR A 190 19.80 5.24 11.40
C TYR A 190 20.23 4.97 12.83
N TYR A 191 19.44 5.47 13.78
CA TYR A 191 19.58 5.21 15.21
C TYR A 191 18.29 4.57 15.71
N ARG A 192 18.42 3.38 16.29
CA ARG A 192 17.34 2.63 16.96
C ARG A 192 17.94 2.02 18.22
N PRO A 193 17.82 2.68 19.39
CA PRO A 193 18.51 2.27 20.60
C PRO A 193 17.97 0.95 21.17
N SER A 194 16.67 0.70 21.00
CA SER A 194 16.02 -0.51 21.49
C SER A 194 16.35 -1.71 20.60
N ALA A 195 16.56 -2.88 21.21
CA ALA A 195 16.73 -4.13 20.48
C ALA A 195 15.38 -4.74 20.03
N HIS A 196 14.31 -4.47 20.77
CA HIS A 196 12.94 -4.96 20.55
C HIS A 196 11.93 -3.86 20.89
N SER A 197 10.72 -3.93 20.33
CA SER A 197 9.66 -2.96 20.63
C SER A 197 9.23 -3.05 22.09
N ARG A 198 9.02 -1.91 22.76
CA ARG A 198 8.71 -1.85 24.20
C ARG A 198 7.40 -1.11 24.48
N LYS A 199 7.07 -0.94 25.77
CA LYS A 199 5.92 -0.13 26.21
C LYS A 199 6.18 1.34 25.91
N TRP A 200 5.10 2.10 25.71
CA TRP A 200 5.14 3.52 25.35
C TRP A 200 6.14 4.34 26.19
N ARG A 201 6.04 4.28 27.53
CA ARG A 201 6.90 5.07 28.44
C ARG A 201 8.39 4.86 28.16
N ALA A 202 8.83 3.61 28.00
CA ALA A 202 10.25 3.31 27.81
C ALA A 202 10.81 3.87 26.50
N GLU A 203 10.00 3.95 25.43
CA GLU A 203 10.43 4.54 24.16
C GLU A 203 10.27 6.05 24.14
N MET A 204 9.27 6.59 24.86
CA MET A 204 9.09 8.03 25.03
C MET A 204 10.23 8.64 25.84
N ASP A 205 10.68 7.98 26.91
CA ASP A 205 11.82 8.42 27.72
C ASP A 205 13.10 8.52 26.87
N LEU A 206 13.34 7.55 25.99
CA LEU A 206 14.47 7.60 25.05
C LEU A 206 14.33 8.74 24.02
N PHE A 207 13.11 8.98 23.54
CA PHE A 207 12.83 10.06 22.61
C PHE A 207 13.14 11.42 23.24
N THR A 208 12.64 11.67 24.44
CA THR A 208 12.82 12.95 25.15
C THR A 208 14.27 13.15 25.60
N GLU A 209 14.93 12.09 26.08
CA GLU A 209 16.36 12.12 26.41
C GLU A 209 17.21 12.45 25.18
N PHE A 210 16.98 11.79 24.05
CA PHE A 210 17.70 12.08 22.81
C PHE A 210 17.44 13.52 22.33
N PHE A 211 16.19 13.97 22.39
CA PHE A 211 15.82 15.36 22.05
C PHE A 211 16.61 16.35 22.92
N LYS A 212 16.60 16.17 24.24
CA LYS A 212 17.33 17.03 25.18
C LYS A 212 18.83 17.04 24.92
N ILE A 213 19.44 15.87 24.68
CA ILE A 213 20.87 15.76 24.36
C ILE A 213 21.23 16.55 23.09
N LYS A 214 20.36 16.55 22.07
CA LYS A 214 20.65 17.23 20.79
C LYS A 214 20.32 18.71 20.79
N THR A 215 19.30 19.12 21.53
CA THR A 215 18.76 20.48 21.48
C THR A 215 19.12 21.32 22.71
N GLY A 216 19.49 20.68 23.82
CA GLY A 216 19.67 21.31 25.13
C GLY A 216 18.36 21.72 25.81
N VAL A 217 17.21 21.40 25.23
CA VAL A 217 15.88 21.81 25.69
C VAL A 217 15.06 20.58 26.09
N ASP A 218 14.35 20.66 27.21
CA ASP A 218 13.40 19.63 27.61
C ASP A 218 12.22 19.56 26.63
N TRP A 219 11.66 18.36 26.41
CA TRP A 219 10.62 18.17 25.40
C TRP A 219 9.40 19.05 25.64
N GLU A 220 9.01 19.21 26.91
CA GLU A 220 7.90 20.04 27.36
C GLU A 220 8.11 21.53 27.04
N ASP A 221 9.35 21.98 27.02
CA ASP A 221 9.74 23.39 26.82
C ASP A 221 10.04 23.73 25.35
N ARG A 222 9.93 22.75 24.43
CA ARG A 222 10.33 22.84 23.02
C ARG A 222 9.74 24.02 22.24
N VAL A 223 8.57 24.50 22.64
CA VAL A 223 7.87 25.62 21.98
C VAL A 223 8.32 26.95 22.55
N THR A 224 8.36 27.06 23.89
CA THR A 224 8.70 28.31 24.59
C THR A 224 10.17 28.69 24.42
N LEU A 225 11.05 27.68 24.33
CA LEU A 225 12.49 27.88 24.21
C LEU A 225 13.02 27.73 22.77
N GLU A 226 12.14 27.78 21.76
CA GLU A 226 12.55 27.77 20.35
C GLU A 226 13.58 28.89 20.07
N LYS A 227 14.71 28.54 19.43
CA LYS A 227 15.79 29.47 19.03
C LYS A 227 16.48 30.22 20.17
N THR A 228 16.31 29.78 21.41
CA THR A 228 17.02 30.36 22.56
C THR A 228 18.44 29.84 22.72
N LEU A 229 18.74 28.64 22.19
CA LEU A 229 20.04 28.00 22.31
C LEU A 229 21.00 28.39 21.18
N PRO A 230 22.32 28.32 21.41
CA PRO A 230 23.32 28.61 20.37
C PRO A 230 23.17 27.73 19.12
N ALA A 231 23.68 28.22 17.98
CA ALA A 231 23.64 27.52 16.68
C ALA A 231 24.36 26.15 16.69
N SER A 232 25.22 25.89 17.67
CA SER A 232 25.90 24.61 17.86
C SER A 232 24.97 23.48 18.30
N PHE A 233 23.78 23.79 18.84
CA PHE A 233 22.72 22.84 19.16
C PHE A 233 21.75 22.66 18.00
N PHE A 234 21.09 21.50 17.95
CA PHE A 234 19.98 21.29 17.01
C PHE A 234 18.76 22.10 17.48
N GLN A 235 18.03 22.66 16.53
CA GLN A 235 16.84 23.47 16.77
C GLN A 235 15.61 22.71 16.28
N TYR A 236 14.56 22.70 17.10
CA TYR A 236 13.24 22.23 16.72
C TYR A 236 12.44 23.37 16.13
N ALA A 237 11.72 23.10 15.04
CA ALA A 237 10.74 24.02 14.47
C ALA A 237 9.36 23.34 14.48
N PRO A 238 8.36 23.89 15.18
CA PRO A 238 7.02 23.32 15.17
C PRO A 238 6.42 23.34 13.75
N PRO A 239 5.63 22.32 13.36
CA PRO A 239 4.91 22.33 12.10
C PRO A 239 3.97 23.56 12.04
N GLY A 240 4.24 24.52 11.15
CA GLY A 240 3.48 25.76 11.02
C GLY A 240 4.25 27.06 11.30
N GLY A 241 5.58 27.00 11.44
CA GLY A 241 6.46 28.16 11.66
C GLY A 241 6.34 29.24 10.59
N SER A 242 5.41 30.19 10.77
CA SER A 242 5.44 31.59 10.30
C SER A 242 4.16 32.38 10.61
N LEU A 243 3.04 31.75 11.00
CA LEU A 243 1.76 32.48 11.25
C LEU A 243 1.27 32.46 12.71
N LEU A 244 1.90 31.70 13.60
CA LEU A 244 1.44 31.52 14.98
C LEU A 244 1.93 32.59 15.97
N GLY A 245 2.83 33.49 15.58
CA GLY A 245 3.27 34.60 16.42
C GLY A 245 2.14 35.55 16.82
N VAL A 246 1.05 35.58 16.05
CA VAL A 246 -0.13 36.43 16.34
C VAL A 246 -1.21 35.67 17.12
N VAL A 247 -1.29 34.33 16.99
CA VAL A 247 -2.35 33.53 17.61
C VAL A 247 -1.97 33.07 19.03
N PHE A 248 -0.67 32.91 19.32
CA PHE A 248 -0.20 32.52 20.66
C PHE A 248 -0.39 33.63 21.70
N GLU A 249 -0.37 34.91 21.29
CA GLU A 249 -0.60 36.03 22.20
C GLU A 249 -2.08 36.09 22.63
N GLU A 250 -3.02 35.80 21.73
CA GLU A 250 -4.45 35.75 22.05
C GLU A 250 -4.85 34.55 22.93
N THR A 251 -4.22 33.39 22.76
CA THR A 251 -4.52 32.20 23.58
C THR A 251 -3.95 32.31 24.99
N MET A 252 -2.78 32.93 25.16
CA MET A 252 -2.21 33.23 26.48
C MET A 252 -3.05 34.25 27.28
N ILE A 253 -3.53 35.31 26.64
CA ILE A 253 -4.41 36.30 27.28
C ILE A 253 -5.74 35.68 27.75
N LEU A 254 -6.25 34.68 27.01
CA LEU A 254 -7.49 33.99 27.37
C LEU A 254 -7.32 33.02 28.55
N VAL A 255 -6.15 32.39 28.69
CA VAL A 255 -5.82 31.51 29.81
C VAL A 255 -5.57 32.32 31.08
N GLU A 256 -4.88 33.46 31.02
CA GLU A 256 -4.68 34.34 32.18
C GLU A 256 -5.97 34.98 32.68
N LYS A 257 -6.91 35.35 31.80
CA LYS A 257 -8.24 35.84 32.19
C LYS A 257 -9.10 34.77 32.86
N ARG A 258 -8.89 33.48 32.56
CA ARG A 258 -9.60 32.35 33.18
C ARG A 258 -9.04 31.94 34.54
N MET A 259 -7.80 32.32 34.87
CA MET A 259 -7.20 32.03 36.17
C MET A 259 -7.39 33.16 37.21
N ARG A 260 -7.92 34.32 36.79
CA ARG A 260 -8.17 35.49 37.67
C ARG A 260 -9.65 35.78 37.93
N ALA A 261 -10.56 34.89 37.52
CA ALA A 261 -11.99 34.94 37.81
C ALA A 261 -12.39 33.69 38.59
#